data_AF-A0A498IJA6-F1
#
_entry.id   AF-A0A498IJA6-F1
#
_cell.length_a   1.000
_cell.length_b   1.000
_cell.length_c   1.000
_cell.angle_alpha   90.00
_cell.angle_beta   90.00
_cell.angle_gamma   90.00
#
_symmetry.space_group_name_H-M   'P 1'
#
loop_
_entity.id
_entity.type
_entity.pdbx_description
1 polymer ?
#
loop_
_entity_poly.entity_id
_entity_poly.type
_entity_poly.pdbx_seq_one_letter_code
_entity_poly.pdbx_strand_id
1 'polypeptide(L)'
;MADSSSSPSQSFVTKHWEGYKDFWCERFSFLNNYSKFVKRDKPLPPWSNSDVEAFIALDPVNGPALKTAREAVNFGLTGSVIGAVSTAGFAWKYSRSLHGAGLSFLAGGVFGWTFGQEVANHWLQLYRFDALAAQTKFLEWWQEKNERRS
;
A
#
# COMPACT_ATOMS: atom_id res chain seq x y z
N MET A 1 -26.63 -47.93 -19.71
CA MET A 1 -26.56 -47.73 -18.24
C MET A 1 -25.60 -46.58 -17.98
N ALA A 2 -26.00 -45.69 -17.09
CA ALA A 2 -25.23 -44.56 -16.56
C ALA A 2 -23.92 -45.07 -15.88
N ASP A 3 -22.90 -44.30 -15.53
CA ASP A 3 -22.89 -42.92 -15.05
C ASP A 3 -21.42 -42.42 -14.90
N SER A 4 -21.23 -41.12 -15.12
CA SER A 4 -20.32 -40.19 -14.42
C SER A 4 -18.87 -40.60 -14.02
N SER A 5 -17.88 -39.98 -14.67
CA SER A 5 -16.57 -39.67 -14.07
C SER A 5 -16.40 -38.14 -13.90
N SER A 6 -16.69 -37.73 -12.68
CA SER A 6 -16.37 -36.47 -11.98
C SER A 6 -15.27 -35.56 -12.56
N SER A 7 -15.63 -34.29 -12.83
CA SER A 7 -14.72 -33.13 -12.78
C SER A 7 -15.29 -31.96 -11.96
N PRO A 8 -15.47 -32.10 -10.63
CA PRO A 8 -15.94 -31.03 -9.74
C PRO A 8 -14.85 -30.04 -9.29
N SER A 9 -13.57 -30.33 -9.55
CA SER A 9 -12.43 -29.53 -9.05
C SER A 9 -12.20 -28.22 -9.82
N GLN A 10 -12.42 -28.21 -11.14
CA GLN A 10 -12.22 -27.00 -11.96
C GLN A 10 -13.25 -25.91 -11.64
N SER A 11 -14.53 -26.26 -11.42
CA SER A 11 -15.55 -25.23 -11.14
C SER A 11 -15.38 -24.62 -9.74
N PHE A 12 -14.90 -25.39 -8.75
CA PHE A 12 -14.66 -24.89 -7.41
C PHE A 12 -13.47 -23.92 -7.36
N VAL A 13 -12.35 -24.25 -8.01
CA VAL A 13 -11.17 -23.37 -8.08
C VAL A 13 -11.49 -22.08 -8.84
N THR A 14 -12.16 -22.17 -9.98
CA THR A 14 -12.56 -20.98 -10.76
C THR A 14 -13.52 -20.10 -9.96
N LYS A 15 -14.52 -20.69 -9.29
CA LYS A 15 -15.46 -19.94 -8.44
C LYS A 15 -14.79 -19.29 -7.23
N HIS A 16 -13.81 -19.95 -6.60
CA HIS A 16 -13.02 -19.37 -5.51
C HIS A 16 -12.09 -18.27 -6.00
N TRP A 17 -11.52 -18.44 -7.19
CA TRP A 17 -10.67 -17.44 -7.82
C TRP A 17 -11.44 -16.20 -8.27
N GLU A 18 -12.65 -16.38 -8.83
CA GLU A 18 -13.57 -15.30 -9.15
C GLU A 18 -14.04 -14.58 -7.89
N GLY A 19 -14.48 -15.32 -6.86
CA GLY A 19 -14.84 -14.71 -5.58
C GLY A 19 -13.67 -13.99 -4.90
N TYR A 20 -12.44 -14.52 -5.01
CA TYR A 20 -11.22 -13.86 -4.55
C TYR A 20 -10.95 -12.58 -5.35
N LYS A 21 -11.05 -12.64 -6.68
CA LYS A 21 -10.91 -11.46 -7.54
C LYS A 21 -11.95 -10.40 -7.21
N ASP A 22 -13.21 -10.76 -7.06
CA ASP A 22 -14.29 -9.83 -6.75
C ASP A 22 -14.08 -9.20 -5.38
N PHE A 23 -13.72 -10.00 -4.37
CA PHE A 23 -13.38 -9.54 -3.04
C PHE A 23 -12.24 -8.50 -3.07
N TRP A 24 -11.18 -8.77 -3.83
CA TRP A 24 -10.08 -7.82 -3.96
C TRP A 24 -10.42 -6.63 -4.87
N CYS A 25 -11.21 -6.79 -5.92
CA CYS A 25 -11.69 -5.71 -6.78
C CYS A 25 -12.56 -4.72 -6.00
N GLU A 26 -13.46 -5.22 -5.14
CA GLU A 26 -14.28 -4.38 -4.27
C GLU A 26 -13.40 -3.65 -3.25
N ARG A 27 -12.45 -4.35 -2.63
CA ARG A 27 -11.49 -3.77 -1.67
C ARG A 27 -10.57 -2.72 -2.31
N PHE A 28 -10.20 -2.91 -3.57
CA PHE A 28 -9.37 -2.00 -4.35
C PHE A 28 -10.17 -1.01 -5.19
N SER A 29 -11.50 -0.96 -5.06
CA SER A 29 -12.36 -0.04 -5.82
C SER A 29 -12.00 1.44 -5.58
N PHE A 30 -11.40 1.78 -4.43
CA PHE A 30 -10.84 3.10 -4.17
C PHE A 30 -9.77 3.52 -5.20
N LEU A 31 -9.05 2.57 -5.81
CA LEU A 31 -8.09 2.84 -6.88
C LEU A 31 -8.76 3.36 -8.16
N ASN A 32 -10.06 3.12 -8.37
CA ASN A 32 -10.78 3.74 -9.49
C ASN A 32 -10.84 5.26 -9.35
N ASN A 33 -10.92 5.81 -8.13
CA ASN A 33 -10.79 7.25 -7.91
C ASN A 33 -9.37 7.74 -8.23
N TYR A 34 -8.35 6.91 -7.96
CA TYR A 34 -6.96 7.19 -8.34
C TYR A 34 -6.67 6.98 -9.83
N SER A 35 -7.52 6.24 -10.55
CA SER A 35 -7.31 5.94 -11.97
C SER A 35 -7.28 7.18 -12.84
N LYS A 36 -7.97 8.27 -12.44
CA LYS A 36 -7.89 9.60 -13.08
C LYS A 36 -6.46 10.16 -13.07
N PHE A 37 -5.68 9.82 -12.06
CA PHE A 37 -4.28 10.27 -11.91
C PHE A 37 -3.28 9.27 -12.51
N VAL A 38 -3.60 7.97 -12.52
CA VAL A 38 -2.69 6.90 -12.98
C VAL A 38 -2.84 6.59 -14.48
N LYS A 39 -4.06 6.62 -15.04
CA LYS A 39 -4.35 6.31 -16.45
C LYS A 39 -4.34 7.56 -17.33
N ARG A 40 -3.35 8.43 -17.15
CA ARG A 40 -3.25 9.69 -17.91
C ARG A 40 -2.36 9.48 -19.13
N ASP A 41 -2.80 9.95 -20.31
CA ASP A 41 -2.04 9.84 -21.57
C ASP A 41 -0.70 10.59 -21.54
N LYS A 42 -0.58 11.60 -20.67
CA LYS A 42 0.68 12.26 -20.33
C LYS A 42 1.00 11.98 -18.86
N PRO A 43 2.07 11.23 -18.54
CA PRO A 43 2.46 11.00 -17.17
C PRO A 43 2.87 12.33 -16.53
N LEU A 44 2.27 12.66 -15.38
CA LEU A 44 2.74 13.76 -14.56
C LEU A 44 4.15 13.42 -14.03
N PRO A 45 5.07 14.39 -13.94
CA PRO A 45 6.38 14.14 -13.37
C PRO A 45 6.24 13.63 -11.93
N PRO A 46 7.14 12.74 -11.47
CA PRO A 46 7.16 12.32 -10.08
C PRO A 46 7.35 13.55 -9.19
N TRP A 47 6.52 13.66 -8.16
CA TRP A 47 6.59 14.73 -7.18
C TRP A 47 7.76 14.48 -6.23
N SER A 48 8.44 15.55 -5.84
CA SER A 48 9.60 15.51 -4.96
C SER A 48 9.23 15.79 -3.50
N ASN A 49 10.16 15.56 -2.57
CA ASN A 49 9.97 15.96 -1.17
C ASN A 49 9.77 17.48 -1.02
N SER A 50 10.45 18.27 -1.84
CA SER A 50 10.26 19.74 -1.88
C SER A 50 8.88 20.16 -2.36
N ASP A 51 8.22 19.39 -3.23
CA ASP A 51 6.86 19.73 -3.67
C ASP A 51 5.84 19.53 -2.56
N VAL A 52 6.07 18.57 -1.67
CA VAL A 52 5.26 18.40 -0.46
C VAL A 52 5.53 19.46 0.56
N GLU A 53 6.78 19.85 0.79
CA GLU A 53 7.08 20.96 1.69
C GLU A 53 6.46 22.27 1.19
N ALA A 54 6.49 22.50 -0.12
CA ALA A 54 5.79 23.62 -0.74
C ALA A 54 4.27 23.55 -0.52
N PHE A 55 3.65 22.37 -0.63
CA PHE A 55 2.23 22.20 -0.32
C PHE A 55 1.92 22.37 1.17
N ILE A 56 2.75 21.84 2.07
CA ILE A 56 2.59 22.03 3.52
C ILE A 56 2.70 23.51 3.90
N ALA A 57 3.59 24.25 3.23
CA ALA A 57 3.73 25.68 3.42
C ALA A 57 2.54 26.48 2.86
N LEU A 58 1.90 25.99 1.79
CA LEU A 58 0.74 26.60 1.14
C LEU A 58 -0.58 26.30 1.86
N ASP A 59 -0.74 25.07 2.35
CA ASP A 59 -1.98 24.59 2.98
C ASP A 59 -1.73 24.17 4.44
N PRO A 60 -1.99 25.07 5.41
CA PRO A 60 -1.81 24.78 6.82
C PRO A 60 -2.87 23.81 7.39
N VAL A 61 -3.97 23.55 6.66
CA VAL A 61 -5.06 22.68 7.11
C VAL A 61 -4.75 21.22 6.77
N ASN A 62 -4.35 20.96 5.52
CA ASN A 62 -4.03 19.61 5.05
C ASN A 62 -2.55 19.24 5.19
N GLY A 63 -1.66 20.23 5.34
CA GLY A 63 -0.22 20.03 5.48
C GLY A 63 0.20 19.14 6.67
N PRO A 64 -0.31 19.38 7.89
CA PRO A 64 0.01 18.53 9.04
C PRO A 64 -0.41 17.07 8.85
N ALA A 65 -1.59 16.82 8.28
CA ALA A 65 -2.06 15.47 7.99
C ALA A 65 -1.17 14.75 6.96
N LEU A 66 -0.71 15.46 5.92
CA LEU A 66 0.20 14.92 4.91
C LEU A 66 1.58 14.59 5.48
N LYS A 67 2.09 15.43 6.41
CA LYS A 67 3.36 15.18 7.12
C LYS A 67 3.26 13.93 8.00
N THR A 68 2.21 13.85 8.81
CA THR A 68 1.95 12.71 9.69
C THR A 68 1.79 11.40 8.90
N ALA A 69 1.11 11.45 7.75
CA ALA A 69 0.97 10.29 6.86
C ALA A 69 2.34 9.79 6.35
N ARG A 70 3.26 10.70 6.00
CA ARG A 70 4.63 10.32 5.60
C ARG A 70 5.43 9.72 6.74
N GLU A 71 5.32 10.29 7.94
CA GLU A 71 5.97 9.71 9.12
C GLU A 71 5.44 8.31 9.40
N ALA A 72 4.13 8.08 9.28
CA ALA A 72 3.53 6.76 9.42
C ALA A 72 4.03 5.75 8.38
N VAL A 73 4.23 6.17 7.13
CA VAL A 73 4.85 5.33 6.09
C VAL A 73 6.28 4.94 6.48
N ASN A 74 7.06 5.85 7.05
CA ASN A 74 8.42 5.54 7.50
C ASN A 74 8.43 4.51 8.64
N PHE A 75 7.46 4.56 9.57
CA PHE A 75 7.28 3.54 10.60
C PHE A 75 6.90 2.18 10.00
N GLY A 76 5.99 2.15 9.02
CA GLY A 76 5.63 0.93 8.28
C GLY A 76 6.81 0.33 7.52
N LEU A 77 7.60 1.16 6.82
CA LEU A 77 8.81 0.74 6.12
C LEU A 77 9.85 0.18 7.08
N THR A 78 10.10 0.87 8.19
CA THR A 78 11.05 0.44 9.22
C THR A 78 10.61 -0.89 9.84
N GLY A 79 9.33 -1.00 10.20
CA GLY A 79 8.74 -2.24 10.70
C GLY A 79 8.88 -3.38 9.71
N SER A 80 8.62 -3.12 8.41
CA SER A 80 8.78 -4.10 7.33
C SER A 80 10.21 -4.60 7.20
N VAL A 81 11.19 -3.70 7.19
CA VAL A 81 12.62 -4.08 7.10
C VAL A 81 13.03 -4.91 8.30
N ILE A 82 12.69 -4.47 9.51
CA ILE A 82 13.01 -5.19 10.75
C ILE A 82 12.33 -6.57 10.75
N GLY A 83 11.05 -6.64 10.39
CA GLY A 83 10.30 -7.90 10.32
C GLY A 83 10.87 -8.86 9.28
N ALA A 84 11.19 -8.35 8.09
CA ALA A 84 11.74 -9.15 6.99
C ALA A 84 13.12 -9.71 7.36
N VAL A 85 14.02 -8.86 7.86
CA VAL A 85 15.39 -9.27 8.23
C VAL A 85 15.39 -10.20 9.44
N SER A 86 14.60 -9.92 10.48
CA SER A 86 14.53 -10.77 11.67
C SER A 86 13.96 -12.16 11.35
N THR A 87 12.87 -12.22 10.59
CA THR A 87 12.21 -13.49 10.23
C THR A 87 13.07 -14.29 9.25
N ALA A 88 13.67 -13.65 8.26
CA ALA A 88 14.59 -14.31 7.33
C ALA A 88 15.87 -14.80 8.02
N GLY A 89 16.44 -14.01 8.94
CA GLY A 89 17.61 -14.39 9.70
C GLY A 89 17.36 -15.59 10.61
N PHE A 90 16.19 -15.63 11.26
CA PHE A 90 15.79 -16.78 12.07
C PHE A 90 15.57 -18.04 11.20
N ALA A 91 14.88 -17.90 10.07
CA ALA A 91 14.67 -18.99 9.13
C ALA A 91 15.99 -19.49 8.53
N TRP A 92 16.93 -18.61 8.21
CA TRP A 92 18.26 -18.99 7.72
C TRP A 92 19.04 -19.78 8.76
N LYS A 93 19.01 -19.36 10.04
CA LYS A 93 19.71 -20.03 11.15
C LYS A 93 19.26 -21.49 11.33
N TYR A 94 17.95 -21.76 11.20
CA TYR A 94 17.40 -23.10 11.41
C TYR A 94 17.25 -23.93 10.14
N SER A 95 16.80 -23.32 9.04
CA SER A 95 16.47 -24.03 7.81
C SER A 95 17.67 -24.19 6.87
N ARG A 96 18.67 -23.28 6.93
CA ARG A 96 19.78 -23.17 5.96
C ARG A 96 19.34 -23.27 4.48
N SER A 97 18.07 -22.98 4.20
CA SER A 97 17.44 -23.09 2.90
C SER A 97 17.09 -21.70 2.39
N LEU A 98 17.50 -21.41 1.16
CA LEU A 98 17.24 -20.13 0.50
C LEU A 98 15.74 -19.90 0.22
N HIS A 99 14.99 -20.97 -0.05
CA HIS A 99 13.53 -20.89 -0.26
C HIS A 99 12.80 -20.57 1.06
N GLY A 100 13.23 -21.18 2.17
CA GLY A 100 12.67 -20.91 3.49
C GLY A 100 12.98 -19.49 3.98
N ALA A 101 14.22 -19.03 3.76
CA ALA A 101 14.64 -17.67 4.08
C ALA A 101 13.94 -16.62 3.18
N GLY A 102 13.73 -16.90 1.90
CA GLY A 102 13.03 -16.01 0.99
C GLY A 102 11.55 -15.85 1.33
N LEU A 103 10.84 -16.95 1.59
CA LEU A 103 9.42 -16.89 1.98
C LEU A 103 9.23 -16.20 3.33
N SER A 104 10.11 -16.47 4.30
CA SER A 104 10.07 -15.83 5.60
C SER A 104 10.46 -14.34 5.55
N PHE A 105 11.35 -13.94 4.65
CA PHE A 105 11.63 -12.52 4.39
C PHE A 105 10.37 -11.79 3.95
N LEU A 106 9.65 -12.33 2.96
CA LEU A 106 8.42 -11.73 2.47
C LEU A 106 7.33 -11.69 3.56
N ALA A 107 7.12 -12.81 4.26
CA ALA A 107 6.17 -12.87 5.36
C ALA A 107 6.51 -11.84 6.45
N GLY A 108 7.76 -11.80 6.90
CA GLY A 108 8.26 -10.86 7.89
C GLY A 108 8.11 -9.41 7.45
N GLY A 109 8.30 -9.12 6.15
CA GLY A 109 8.07 -7.81 5.58
C GLY A 109 6.62 -7.37 5.66
N VAL A 110 5.69 -8.26 5.32
CA VAL A 110 4.24 -7.98 5.39
C VAL A 110 3.78 -7.79 6.84
N PHE A 111 4.17 -8.69 7.75
CA PHE A 111 3.82 -8.58 9.16
C PHE A 111 4.48 -7.36 9.84
N GLY A 112 5.72 -7.05 9.45
CA GLY A 112 6.42 -5.86 9.92
C GLY A 112 5.75 -4.57 9.45
N TRP A 113 5.24 -4.54 8.21
CA TRP A 113 4.48 -3.41 7.69
C TRP A 113 3.18 -3.18 8.46
N THR A 114 2.40 -4.23 8.69
CA THR A 114 1.13 -4.12 9.42
C THR A 114 1.34 -3.68 10.87
N PHE A 115 2.31 -4.26 11.57
CA PHE A 115 2.63 -3.87 12.94
C PHE A 115 3.23 -2.45 13.00
N GLY A 116 4.04 -2.07 12.02
CA GLY A 116 4.56 -0.71 11.90
C GLY A 116 3.47 0.34 11.68
N GLN A 117 2.42 0.01 10.92
CA GLN A 117 1.24 0.86 10.80
C GLN A 117 0.45 0.97 12.11
N GLU A 118 0.32 -0.10 12.88
CA GLU A 118 -0.35 -0.04 14.19
C GLU A 118 0.43 0.83 15.19
N VAL A 119 1.75 0.65 15.24
CA VAL A 119 2.63 1.49 16.06
C VAL A 119 2.55 2.95 15.61
N ALA A 120 2.54 3.22 14.31
CA ALA A 120 2.34 4.57 13.78
C ALA A 120 0.98 5.15 14.18
N ASN A 121 -0.08 4.35 14.10
CA ASN A 121 -1.43 4.76 14.46
C ASN A 121 -1.52 5.14 15.94
N HIS A 122 -0.85 4.38 16.81
CA HIS A 122 -0.78 4.64 18.24
C HIS A 122 0.11 5.84 18.57
N TRP A 123 1.28 5.97 17.93
CA TRP A 123 2.27 7.00 18.22
C TRP A 123 1.90 8.38 17.67
N LEU A 124 1.34 8.42 16.46
CA LEU A 124 1.03 9.65 15.74
C LEU A 124 -0.46 10.03 15.81
N GLN A 125 -1.27 9.26 16.54
CA GLN A 125 -2.72 9.47 16.68
C GLN A 125 -3.42 9.69 15.33
N LEU A 126 -3.10 8.85 14.32
CA LEU A 126 -3.59 9.03 12.94
C LEU A 126 -5.12 9.13 12.87
N TYR A 127 -5.86 8.60 13.84
CA TYR A 127 -7.31 8.78 13.95
C TYR A 127 -7.78 10.25 13.99
N ARG A 128 -6.92 11.20 14.40
CA ARG A 128 -7.26 12.63 14.43
C ARG A 128 -7.13 13.32 13.06
N PHE A 129 -6.57 12.67 12.04
CA PHE A 129 -6.25 13.30 10.77
C PHE A 129 -6.76 12.49 9.57
N ASP A 130 -7.47 13.14 8.65
CA ASP A 130 -7.87 12.53 7.39
C ASP A 130 -6.72 12.57 6.37
N ALA A 131 -5.82 11.58 6.45
CA ALA A 131 -4.69 11.46 5.55
C ALA A 131 -5.12 11.27 4.07
N LEU A 132 -6.29 10.68 3.82
CA LEU A 132 -6.79 10.46 2.45
C LEU A 132 -7.31 11.76 1.84
N ALA A 133 -8.03 12.58 2.60
CA ALA A 133 -8.44 13.91 2.16
C ALA A 133 -7.22 14.81 1.89
N ALA A 134 -6.21 14.78 2.76
CA ALA A 134 -4.99 15.56 2.57
C ALA A 134 -4.20 15.11 1.31
N GLN A 135 -4.10 13.80 1.07
CA GLN A 135 -3.44 13.26 -0.12
C GLN A 135 -4.16 13.63 -1.42
N THR A 136 -5.49 13.58 -1.44
CA THR A 136 -6.28 13.96 -2.62
C THR A 136 -6.15 15.45 -2.92
N LYS A 137 -6.15 16.31 -1.88
CA LYS A 137 -5.91 17.75 -2.03
C LYS A 137 -4.50 18.09 -2.52
N PHE A 138 -3.50 17.35 -2.04
CA PHE A 138 -2.14 17.45 -2.56
C PHE A 138 -2.06 17.11 -4.06
N LEU A 139 -2.70 16.01 -4.48
CA LEU A 139 -2.71 15.58 -5.89
C LEU A 139 -3.44 16.58 -6.79
N GLU A 140 -4.54 17.16 -6.31
CA GLU A 140 -5.29 18.22 -7.00
C GLU A 140 -4.42 19.47 -7.21
N TRP A 141 -3.77 19.97 -6.15
CA TRP A 141 -2.81 21.08 -6.24
C TRP A 141 -1.62 20.76 -7.15
N TRP A 142 -1.07 19.55 -7.07
CA TRP A 142 0.04 19.11 -7.90
C TRP A 142 -0.31 19.10 -9.38
N GLN A 143 -1.54 18.68 -9.71
CA GLN A 143 -2.04 18.74 -11.08
C GLN A 143 -2.13 20.19 -11.56
N GLU A 144 -2.75 21.08 -10.78
CA GLU A 144 -2.90 22.49 -11.16
C GLU A 144 -1.54 23.18 -11.33
N LYS A 145 -0.58 22.90 -10.45
CA LYS A 145 0.80 23.41 -10.56
C LYS A 145 1.48 23.00 -11.86
N ASN A 146 1.27 21.77 -12.33
CA ASN A 146 1.87 21.29 -13.57
C ASN A 146 1.15 21.84 -14.81
N GLU A 147 -0.18 21.97 -14.78
CA GLU A 147 -0.96 22.58 -15.87
C GLU A 147 -0.65 24.08 -16.04
N ARG A 148 -0.35 24.80 -14.96
CA ARG A 148 0.12 26.20 -15.03
C ARG A 148 1.56 26.34 -15.57
N ARG A 149 2.33 25.25 -15.61
CA ARG A 149 3.75 25.25 -16.02
C ARG A 149 3.92 24.81 -17.49
N SER A 150 2.91 24.18 -18.09
CA SER A 150 2.87 23.77 -19.50
C SER A 150 2.27 24.84 -20.40
#